data_AF-A0A3B0YF98-F1
#
_entry.id   AF-A0A3B0YF98-F1
#
_cell.length_a   1.000
_cell.length_b   1.000
_cell.length_c   1.000
_cell.angle_alpha   90.00
_cell.angle_beta   90.00
_cell.angle_gamma   90.00
#
_symmetry.space_group_name_H-M   'P 1'
#
loop_
_entity.id
_entity.type
_entity.pdbx_description
1 polymer ?
#
loop_
_entity_poly.entity_id
_entity_poly.type
_entity_poly.pdbx_seq_one_letter_code
_entity_poly.pdbx_strand_id
1 'polypeptide(L)'
;MDKDSLVKEIMNITCAMLEDAKTGKWDYLSAMESRRKEWLEEYFVGPVEENHAKQAAELVRSVLKADKELIALVNNIKKQYSQEHSALKEGHKATTAYQLNQK
;
A
#
# COMPACT_ATOMS: atom_id res chain seq x y z
N MET A 1 -13.62 7.13 -20.63
CA MET A 1 -14.32 5.85 -20.34
C MET A 1 -15.65 6.19 -19.66
N ASP A 2 -16.68 5.32 -19.64
CA ASP A 2 -17.88 5.67 -18.85
C ASP A 2 -17.60 5.57 -17.34
N LYS A 3 -18.45 6.19 -16.51
CA LYS A 3 -18.24 6.26 -15.05
C LYS A 3 -18.28 4.90 -14.38
N ASP A 4 -19.14 4.00 -14.81
CA ASP A 4 -19.24 2.64 -14.26
C ASP A 4 -17.98 1.82 -14.57
N SER A 5 -17.46 1.94 -15.78
CA SER A 5 -16.20 1.34 -16.19
C SER A 5 -15.03 1.91 -15.40
N LEU A 6 -15.00 3.23 -15.15
CA LEU A 6 -13.99 3.86 -14.28
C LEU A 6 -14.03 3.31 -12.86
N VAL A 7 -15.21 3.19 -12.25
CA VAL A 7 -15.38 2.59 -10.91
C VAL A 7 -14.81 1.19 -10.89
N LYS A 8 -15.15 0.37 -11.89
CA LYS A 8 -14.66 -1.01 -11.99
C LYS A 8 -13.13 -1.08 -12.09
N GLU A 9 -12.53 -0.28 -12.96
CA GLU A 9 -11.07 -0.26 -13.14
C GLU A 9 -10.35 0.26 -11.88
N ILE A 10 -10.86 1.31 -11.25
CA ILE A 10 -10.32 1.84 -9.99
C ILE A 10 -10.39 0.78 -8.88
N MET A 11 -11.49 0.04 -8.79
CA MET A 11 -11.62 -1.03 -7.80
C MET A 11 -10.69 -2.21 -8.09
N ASN A 12 -10.58 -2.63 -9.35
CA ASN A 12 -9.68 -3.70 -9.75
C ASN A 12 -8.21 -3.37 -9.42
N ILE A 13 -7.75 -2.17 -9.80
CA ILE A 13 -6.38 -1.76 -9.51
C ILE A 13 -6.14 -1.59 -8.01
N THR A 14 -7.13 -1.09 -7.26
CA THR A 14 -7.03 -0.98 -5.79
C THR A 14 -6.89 -2.34 -5.12
N CYS A 15 -7.66 -3.34 -5.56
CA CYS A 15 -7.53 -4.72 -5.06
C CYS A 15 -6.18 -5.34 -5.43
N ALA A 16 -5.72 -5.15 -6.66
CA ALA A 16 -4.43 -5.64 -7.11
C ALA A 16 -3.26 -5.00 -6.33
N MET A 17 -3.32 -3.70 -6.09
CA MET A 17 -2.34 -2.99 -5.24
C MET A 17 -2.24 -3.59 -3.83
N LEU A 18 -3.38 -3.94 -3.22
CA LEU A 18 -3.40 -4.57 -1.90
C LEU A 18 -2.80 -5.98 -1.92
N GLU A 19 -3.08 -6.77 -2.95
CA GLU A 19 -2.55 -8.12 -3.11
C GLU A 19 -1.02 -8.10 -3.35
N ASP A 20 -0.56 -7.21 -4.22
CA ASP A 20 0.87 -7.03 -4.49
C ASP A 20 1.61 -6.56 -3.25
N ALA A 21 1.04 -5.63 -2.48
CA ALA A 21 1.58 -5.21 -1.19
C ALA A 21 1.66 -6.36 -0.17
N LYS A 22 0.63 -7.21 -0.09
CA LYS A 22 0.63 -8.40 0.80
C LYS A 22 1.67 -9.43 0.41
N THR A 23 1.91 -9.59 -0.90
CA THR A 23 2.88 -10.55 -1.44
C THR A 23 4.29 -9.97 -1.59
N GLY A 24 4.50 -8.71 -1.19
CA GLY A 24 5.81 -8.06 -1.19
C GLY A 24 6.28 -7.55 -2.56
N LYS A 25 5.39 -7.47 -3.55
CA LYS A 25 5.67 -7.01 -4.92
C LYS A 25 5.53 -5.49 -5.02
N TRP A 26 6.51 -4.77 -4.46
CA TRP A 26 6.42 -3.30 -4.35
C TRP A 26 6.81 -2.55 -5.61
N ASP A 27 7.55 -3.17 -6.52
CA ASP A 27 8.19 -2.50 -7.67
C ASP A 27 7.19 -1.78 -8.59
N TYR A 28 5.98 -2.29 -8.69
CA TYR A 28 4.93 -1.76 -9.58
C TYR A 28 3.87 -0.92 -8.86
N LEU A 29 3.93 -0.83 -7.53
CA LEU A 29 2.88 -0.19 -6.73
C LEU A 29 2.76 1.31 -7.04
N SER A 30 3.87 2.00 -7.29
CA SER A 30 3.89 3.42 -7.66
C SER A 30 3.26 3.71 -9.03
N ALA A 31 3.49 2.82 -10.00
CA ALA A 31 2.87 2.91 -11.31
C ALA A 31 1.35 2.66 -11.23
N MET A 32 0.93 1.68 -10.43
CA MET A 32 -0.48 1.40 -10.17
C MET A 32 -1.17 2.54 -9.44
N GLU A 33 -0.53 3.14 -8.44
CA GLU A 33 -1.03 4.32 -7.74
C GLU A 33 -1.23 5.50 -8.69
N SER A 34 -0.23 5.77 -9.53
CA SER A 34 -0.30 6.84 -10.54
C SER A 34 -1.49 6.62 -11.48
N ARG A 35 -1.66 5.39 -11.97
CA ARG A 35 -2.78 5.05 -12.85
C ARG A 35 -4.15 5.16 -12.15
N ARG A 36 -4.25 4.69 -10.91
CA ARG A 36 -5.46 4.83 -10.08
C ARG A 36 -5.81 6.30 -9.87
N LYS A 37 -4.80 7.15 -9.64
CA LYS A 37 -4.97 8.60 -9.49
C LYS A 37 -5.52 9.24 -10.77
N GLU A 38 -4.96 8.93 -11.92
CA GLU A 38 -5.47 9.41 -13.22
C GLU A 38 -6.95 9.07 -13.42
N TRP A 39 -7.35 7.83 -13.12
CA TRP A 39 -8.75 7.42 -13.24
C TRP A 39 -9.68 8.06 -12.21
N LEU A 40 -9.21 8.26 -10.97
CA LEU A 40 -9.96 9.01 -9.97
C LEU A 40 -10.16 10.46 -10.41
N GLU A 41 -9.13 11.10 -10.95
CA GLU A 41 -9.23 12.44 -11.54
C GLU A 41 -10.26 12.44 -12.68
N GLU A 42 -10.17 11.51 -13.64
CA GLU A 42 -11.15 11.37 -14.74
C GLU A 42 -12.59 11.19 -14.21
N TYR A 43 -12.78 10.38 -13.17
CA TYR A 43 -14.10 10.13 -12.58
C TYR A 43 -14.72 11.39 -11.93
N PHE A 44 -13.88 12.28 -11.38
CA PHE A 44 -14.28 13.49 -10.66
C PHE A 44 -14.06 14.81 -11.44
N VAL A 45 -13.70 14.76 -12.73
CA VAL A 45 -13.52 15.95 -13.60
C VAL A 45 -14.79 16.82 -13.72
N GLY A 46 -15.96 16.28 -13.40
CA GLY A 46 -17.21 17.02 -13.37
C GLY A 46 -18.05 16.69 -12.13
N PRO A 47 -19.14 17.45 -11.89
CA PRO A 47 -20.05 17.19 -10.78
C PRO A 47 -20.55 15.74 -10.84
N VAL A 48 -20.63 15.11 -9.67
CA VAL A 48 -21.21 13.78 -9.53
C VAL A 48 -22.73 13.92 -9.59
N GLU A 49 -23.33 13.34 -10.62
CA GLU A 49 -24.78 13.27 -10.77
C GLU A 49 -25.40 12.47 -9.61
N GLU A 50 -26.64 12.79 -9.25
CA GLU A 50 -27.33 12.23 -8.08
C GLU A 50 -27.49 10.70 -8.16
N ASN A 51 -27.74 10.16 -9.37
CA ASN A 51 -27.76 8.73 -9.66
C ASN A 51 -26.43 8.01 -9.35
N HIS A 52 -25.29 8.71 -9.42
CA HIS A 52 -23.95 8.17 -9.15
C HIS A 52 -23.43 8.52 -7.75
N ALA A 53 -24.15 9.35 -6.97
CA ALA A 53 -23.67 9.85 -5.68
C ALA A 53 -23.34 8.74 -4.68
N LYS A 54 -24.20 7.71 -4.60
CA LYS A 54 -23.98 6.56 -3.72
C LYS A 54 -22.76 5.74 -4.13
N GLN A 55 -22.64 5.45 -5.43
CA GLN A 55 -21.51 4.70 -5.99
C GLN A 55 -20.19 5.46 -5.81
N ALA A 56 -20.17 6.78 -6.02
CA ALA A 56 -19.02 7.63 -5.77
C ALA A 56 -18.60 7.59 -4.28
N ALA A 57 -19.56 7.65 -3.36
CA ALA A 57 -19.26 7.57 -1.93
C ALA A 57 -18.69 6.20 -1.54
N GLU A 58 -19.22 5.11 -2.10
CA GLU A 58 -18.71 3.75 -1.89
C GLU A 58 -17.30 3.57 -2.47
N LEU A 59 -17.04 4.10 -3.67
CA LEU A 59 -15.73 4.12 -4.29
C LEU A 59 -14.71 4.83 -3.40
N VAL A 60 -15.00 6.06 -2.96
CA VAL A 60 -14.11 6.84 -2.09
C VAL A 60 -13.83 6.11 -0.78
N ARG A 61 -14.85 5.55 -0.13
CA ARG A 61 -14.65 4.78 1.11
C ARG A 61 -13.78 3.55 0.90
N SER A 62 -13.94 2.86 -0.22
CA SER A 62 -13.18 1.65 -0.54
C SER A 62 -11.72 1.97 -0.83
N VAL A 63 -11.46 3.01 -1.63
CA VAL A 63 -10.10 3.49 -1.90
C VAL A 63 -9.41 3.94 -0.61
N LEU A 64 -10.07 4.77 0.21
CA LEU A 64 -9.52 5.22 1.49
C LEU A 64 -9.24 4.07 2.46
N LYS A 65 -10.10 3.04 2.47
CA LYS A 65 -9.88 1.83 3.28
C LYS A 65 -8.62 1.09 2.81
N ALA A 66 -8.48 0.91 1.50
CA ALA A 66 -7.30 0.27 0.92
C ALA A 66 -6.02 1.05 1.20
N ASP A 67 -6.03 2.38 1.08
CA ASP A 67 -4.88 3.22 1.37
C ASP A 67 -4.43 3.09 2.84
N LYS A 68 -5.38 3.05 3.77
CA LYS A 68 -5.08 2.80 5.19
C LYS A 68 -4.43 1.43 5.42
N GLU A 69 -4.90 0.40 4.72
CA GLU A 69 -4.35 -0.95 4.81
C GLU A 69 -2.93 -1.01 4.21
N LEU A 70 -2.70 -0.38 3.06
CA LEU A 70 -1.37 -0.26 2.44
C LEU A 70 -0.37 0.44 3.37
N ILE A 71 -0.76 1.57 3.96
CA ILE A 71 0.09 2.31 4.92
C ILE A 71 0.43 1.43 6.13
N ALA A 72 -0.55 0.69 6.65
CA ALA A 72 -0.34 -0.22 7.77
C ALA A 72 0.64 -1.36 7.41
N LEU A 73 0.51 -1.97 6.23
CA LEU A 73 1.42 -3.00 5.73
C LEU A 73 2.85 -2.48 5.62
N VAL A 74 3.04 -1.31 5.01
CA VAL A 74 4.36 -0.68 4.87
C VAL A 74 4.98 -0.40 6.24
N ASN A 75 4.21 0.12 7.18
CA ASN A 75 4.71 0.40 8.53
C ASN A 75 5.09 -0.88 9.30
N ASN A 76 4.32 -1.95 9.14
CA ASN A 76 4.62 -3.24 9.77
C ASN A 76 5.91 -3.83 9.21
N ILE A 77 6.11 -3.79 7.89
CA ILE A 77 7.32 -4.29 7.23
C ILE A 77 8.55 -3.48 7.67
N LYS A 78 8.46 -2.14 7.69
CA LYS A 78 9.53 -1.28 8.20
C LYS A 78 9.90 -1.61 9.64
N LYS A 79 8.89 -1.85 10.50
CA LYS A 79 9.10 -2.24 11.89
C LYS A 79 9.81 -3.59 12.00
N GLN A 80 9.40 -4.57 11.21
CA GLN A 80 10.03 -5.90 11.19
C GLN A 80 11.50 -5.81 10.78
N TYR A 81 11.82 -5.11 9.68
CA TYR A 81 13.21 -4.91 9.27
C TYR A 81 14.05 -4.18 10.32
N SER A 82 13.48 -3.18 10.98
CA SER A 82 14.17 -2.47 12.07
C SER A 82 14.47 -3.39 13.25
N GLN A 83 13.57 -4.32 13.58
CA GLN A 83 13.76 -5.30 14.65
C GLN A 83 14.82 -6.34 14.28
N GLU A 84 14.75 -6.89 13.07
CA GLU A 84 15.73 -7.85 12.55
C GLU A 84 17.14 -7.26 12.49
N HIS A 85 17.27 -6.01 12.01
CA HIS A 85 18.56 -5.32 11.96
C HIS A 85 19.14 -5.07 13.35
N SER A 86 18.28 -4.71 14.32
CA SER A 86 18.71 -4.51 15.71
C SER A 86 19.17 -5.82 16.35
N ALA A 87 18.43 -6.92 16.13
CA ALA A 87 18.79 -8.24 16.62
C ALA A 87 20.14 -8.72 16.05
N LEU A 88 20.38 -8.49 14.75
CA LEU A 88 21.66 -8.82 14.11
C LEU A 88 22.83 -8.04 14.71
N LYS A 89 22.63 -6.74 14.98
CA LYS A 89 23.65 -5.89 15.62
C LYS A 89 23.99 -6.36 17.04
N GLU A 90 23.00 -6.74 17.83
CA GLU A 90 23.24 -7.30 19.18
C GLU A 90 23.93 -8.67 19.12
N GLY A 91 23.58 -9.52 18.15
CA GLY A 91 24.29 -10.78 17.90
C GLY A 91 25.77 -10.58 17.54
N HIS A 92 26.08 -9.60 16.70
CA HIS A 92 27.47 -9.24 16.38
C HIS A 92 28.25 -8.73 17.59
N LYS A 93 27.63 -7.91 18.46
CA LYS A 93 28.26 -7.47 19.71
C LYS A 93 28.53 -8.64 20.65
N ALA A 94 27.57 -9.55 20.82
CA ALA A 94 27.72 -10.71 21.68
C ALA A 94 28.85 -11.64 21.21
N THR A 95 28.88 -11.98 19.92
CA THR A 95 29.95 -12.81 19.34
C THR A 95 31.33 -12.17 19.48
N THR A 96 31.43 -10.85 19.25
CA THR A 96 32.68 -10.10 19.45
C THR A 96 33.14 -10.11 20.91
N ALA A 97 32.21 -9.94 21.86
CA ALA A 97 32.50 -9.98 23.30
C ALA A 97 32.99 -11.37 23.75
N TYR A 98 32.41 -12.45 23.22
CA TYR A 98 32.88 -13.81 23.49
C TYR A 98 34.29 -14.06 22.95
N GLN A 99 34.61 -13.57 21.75
CA GLN A 99 35.95 -13.70 21.17
C GLN A 99 37.02 -12.91 21.93
N LEU A 100 36.65 -11.74 22.49
CA LEU A 100 37.56 -10.92 23.31
C LEU A 100 37.84 -11.52 24.69
N ASN A 101 36.85 -12.21 25.29
CA ASN A 101 36.98 -12.82 26.62
C ASN A 101 37.63 -14.22 26.64
N GLN A 102 38.10 -14.73 25.49
CA GLN A 102 38.85 -15.99 25.37
C GLN A 102 40.37 -15.78 25.17
N LYS A 103 40.87 -14.55 25.29
CA LYS A 103 42.31 -14.22 25.35
C LYS A 103 42.69 -13.85 26.78
#